data_AF-A0A9P7HSY8-F1
#
_entry.id   AF-A0A9P7HSY8-F1
#
_cell.length_a   1.000
_cell.length_b   1.000
_cell.length_c   1.000
_cell.angle_alpha   90.00
_cell.angle_beta   90.00
_cell.angle_gamma   90.00
#
_symmetry.space_group_name_H-M   'P 1'
#
loop_
_entity.id
_entity.type
_entity.pdbx_description
1 polymer ?
#
loop_
_entity_poly.entity_id
_entity_poly.type
_entity_poly.pdbx_seq_one_letter_code
_entity_poly.pdbx_strand_id
1 'polypeptide(L)'
;MIRAHSSAKNSPIKMAFIIMDYVQGKNLKELGFVKDFDVWCSVTPQPTRAREIMYERLAQVYIQLRQLEFPEIGALGLPKGDDQNIRVRHRPLCIEILLQEHEGLAPALKFPKHTTFKTSKEYADALLWLGDNLLHKGKNSMIDTRGERVLYASHHFTRFVMESWLDPAQDCGPFVLVHGDLGIQNLLWDDDLNLVAVLDWEWSSVMPLQFLVPPPWLDGQTIDALCHGQRLYNSQVAILCDMVRYQEKVLGCSSLLSDEWVRRKDWCHTLVVCALLRPEYVFDVYWSFINYAVVGFQPLTSEQMKKYKEITSQQVALFMENDNRKVFLLRKEEEQRIYYKEEECHFGALVDC
;
A
#
# COMPACT_ATOMS: atom_id res chain seq x y z
N MET A 1 26.41 7.31 3.94
CA MET A 1 27.01 6.21 3.14
C MET A 1 27.12 4.96 4.02
N ILE A 2 26.88 3.75 3.50
CA ILE A 2 27.01 2.51 4.30
C ILE A 2 28.49 2.22 4.58
N ARG A 3 28.84 2.01 5.85
CA ARG A 3 30.21 1.78 6.34
C ARG A 3 30.49 0.31 6.64
N ALA A 4 29.51 -0.40 7.19
CA ALA A 4 29.59 -1.83 7.43
C ALA A 4 28.17 -2.42 7.44
N HIS A 5 28.06 -3.70 7.15
CA HIS A 5 26.83 -4.45 7.34
C HIS A 5 27.16 -5.90 7.63
N SER A 6 26.30 -6.61 8.35
CA SER A 6 26.41 -8.06 8.52
C SER A 6 25.04 -8.70 8.62
N SER A 7 24.93 -9.93 8.13
CA SER A 7 23.77 -10.77 8.40
C SER A 7 23.88 -11.40 9.78
N ALA A 8 22.75 -11.81 10.38
CA ALA A 8 22.74 -12.40 11.72
C ALA A 8 23.70 -13.58 11.89
N LYS A 9 23.87 -14.41 10.84
CA LYS A 9 24.77 -15.58 10.87
C LYS A 9 26.24 -15.22 10.99
N ASN A 10 26.65 -14.10 10.40
CA ASN A 10 28.05 -13.68 10.31
C ASN A 10 28.37 -12.55 11.29
N SER A 11 27.44 -12.22 12.19
CA SER A 11 27.52 -11.08 13.08
C SER A 11 27.99 -11.51 14.47
N PRO A 12 28.98 -10.81 15.08
CA PRO A 12 29.44 -11.12 16.43
C PRO A 12 28.35 -10.93 17.50
N ILE A 13 27.35 -10.08 17.22
CA ILE A 13 26.19 -9.85 18.09
C ILE A 13 25.01 -10.77 17.77
N LYS A 14 25.16 -11.72 16.84
CA LYS A 14 24.12 -12.67 16.41
C LYS A 14 22.84 -12.00 15.88
N MET A 15 22.95 -10.75 15.42
CA MET A 15 21.86 -9.97 14.82
C MET A 15 22.34 -9.33 13.52
N ALA A 16 21.42 -9.14 12.57
CA ALA A 16 21.71 -8.38 11.37
C ALA A 16 21.90 -6.89 11.75
N PHE A 17 22.84 -6.21 11.10
CA PHE A 17 23.06 -4.78 11.31
C PHE A 17 23.56 -4.10 10.05
N ILE A 18 23.32 -2.79 9.99
CA ILE A 18 23.93 -1.85 9.04
C ILE A 18 24.50 -0.71 9.87
N ILE A 19 25.75 -0.36 9.63
CA ILE A 19 26.42 0.84 10.14
C ILE A 19 26.58 1.76 8.95
N MET A 20 26.09 2.99 9.08
CA MET A 20 26.18 4.00 8.03
C MET A 20 26.43 5.37 8.65
N ASP A 21 26.85 6.32 7.81
CA ASP A 21 26.97 7.71 8.26
C ASP A 21 25.64 8.22 8.77
N TYR A 22 25.68 8.89 9.91
CA TYR A 22 24.53 9.61 10.42
C TYR A 22 24.20 10.78 9.50
N VAL A 23 22.94 10.85 9.07
CA VAL A 23 22.42 12.00 8.31
C VAL A 23 21.70 12.91 9.29
N GLN A 24 22.20 14.13 9.46
CA GLN A 24 21.56 15.15 10.28
C GLN A 24 20.25 15.58 9.61
N GLY A 25 19.12 15.38 10.29
CA GLY A 25 17.80 15.78 9.83
C GLY A 25 16.70 15.40 10.82
N LYS A 26 15.49 15.91 10.58
CA LYS A 26 14.27 15.69 11.37
C LYS A 26 13.21 15.07 10.46
N ASN A 27 12.35 14.21 10.99
CA ASN A 27 11.15 13.80 10.25
C ASN A 27 10.06 14.90 10.30
N LEU A 28 9.02 14.81 9.45
CA LEU A 28 7.98 15.86 9.40
C LEU A 28 7.19 15.99 10.71
N LYS A 29 7.11 14.92 11.53
CA LYS A 29 6.44 14.97 12.84
C LYS A 29 7.20 15.84 13.82
N GLU A 30 8.54 15.79 13.80
CA GLU A 30 9.41 16.67 14.60
C GLU A 30 9.37 18.12 14.11
N LEU A 31 9.11 18.34 12.82
CA LEU A 31 8.92 19.66 12.21
C LEU A 31 7.50 20.23 12.35
N GLY A 32 6.66 19.59 13.16
CA GLY A 32 5.35 20.12 13.54
C GLY A 32 4.20 19.75 12.59
N PHE A 33 4.45 19.11 11.45
CA PHE A 33 3.38 18.81 10.50
C PHE A 33 2.24 17.99 11.17
N VAL A 34 2.51 16.92 11.93
CA VAL A 34 1.41 16.08 12.50
C VAL A 34 0.68 16.78 13.67
N LYS A 35 1.35 17.71 14.35
CA LYS A 35 0.87 18.29 15.61
C LYS A 35 0.22 19.66 15.43
N ASP A 36 0.66 20.40 14.43
CA ASP A 36 0.21 21.76 14.15
C ASP A 36 -0.69 21.73 12.91
N PHE A 37 -1.98 21.94 13.17
CA PHE A 37 -3.00 21.95 12.13
C PHE A 37 -2.69 23.00 11.06
N ASP A 38 -2.10 24.15 11.41
CA ASP A 38 -1.80 25.23 10.48
C ASP A 38 -0.50 24.98 9.68
N VAL A 39 0.28 23.96 10.03
CA VAL A 39 1.48 23.53 9.30
C VAL A 39 1.15 22.45 8.26
N TRP A 40 0.34 21.45 8.61
CA TRP A 40 -0.02 20.36 7.68
C TRP A 40 -1.34 20.61 6.97
N CYS A 41 -2.37 20.97 7.73
CA CYS A 41 -3.68 21.28 7.17
C CYS A 41 -3.76 22.78 6.85
N SER A 42 -4.69 23.11 5.97
CA SER A 42 -5.06 24.49 5.72
C SER A 42 -6.55 24.55 5.95
N VAL A 43 -7.02 25.65 6.55
CA VAL A 43 -8.45 25.94 6.66
C VAL A 43 -9.08 26.10 5.25
N THR A 44 -8.23 26.27 4.23
CA THR A 44 -8.60 26.28 2.81
C THR A 44 -8.09 25.03 2.09
N PRO A 45 -8.59 24.72 0.88
CA PRO A 45 -8.03 23.63 0.07
C PRO A 45 -6.57 23.83 -0.36
N GLN A 46 -6.04 25.05 -0.24
CA GLN A 46 -4.67 25.37 -0.65
C GLN A 46 -3.65 24.91 0.39
N PRO A 47 -2.52 24.32 -0.04
CA PRO A 47 -1.48 23.87 0.88
C PRO A 47 -0.86 25.07 1.62
N THR A 48 -0.39 24.83 2.84
CA THR A 48 0.45 25.78 3.57
C THR A 48 1.78 25.94 2.85
N ARG A 49 2.52 27.03 3.11
CA ARG A 49 3.85 27.22 2.51
C ARG A 49 4.81 26.06 2.80
N ALA A 50 4.78 25.53 4.02
CA ALA A 50 5.59 24.38 4.42
C ALA A 50 5.22 23.13 3.61
N ARG A 51 3.92 22.90 3.38
CA ARG A 51 3.41 21.79 2.59
C ARG A 51 3.73 21.90 1.11
N GLU A 52 3.72 23.10 0.54
CA GLU A 52 4.18 23.33 -0.84
C GLU A 52 5.65 22.93 -1.02
N ILE A 53 6.52 23.35 -0.10
CA ILE A 53 7.95 23.00 -0.14
C ILE A 53 8.13 21.48 0.01
N MET A 54 7.37 20.86 0.90
CA MET A 54 7.36 19.40 1.05
C MET A 54 6.95 18.68 -0.24
N TYR A 55 5.89 19.15 -0.91
CA TYR A 55 5.46 18.61 -2.21
C TYR A 55 6.52 18.79 -3.29
N GLU A 56 7.21 19.92 -3.30
CA GLU A 56 8.29 20.19 -4.24
C GLU A 56 9.41 19.14 -4.12
N ARG A 57 9.89 18.90 -2.89
CA ARG A 57 10.95 17.92 -2.62
C ARG A 57 10.48 16.49 -2.85
N LEU A 58 9.24 16.17 -2.50
CA LEU A 58 8.64 14.87 -2.76
C LEU A 58 8.52 14.60 -4.27
N ALA A 59 8.10 15.59 -5.05
CA ALA A 59 8.02 15.51 -6.50
C ALA A 59 9.39 15.15 -7.11
N GLN A 60 10.48 15.75 -6.64
CA GLN A 60 11.84 15.44 -7.10
C GLN A 60 12.24 13.98 -6.84
N VAL A 61 11.82 13.39 -5.70
CA VAL A 61 12.06 11.96 -5.41
C VAL A 61 11.28 11.09 -6.37
N TYR A 62 9.99 11.35 -6.56
CA TYR A 62 9.15 10.55 -7.46
C TYR A 62 9.58 10.65 -8.92
N ILE A 63 10.03 11.83 -9.38
CA ILE A 63 10.59 12.01 -10.74
C ILE A 63 11.82 11.12 -10.93
N GLN A 64 12.71 11.06 -9.93
CA GLN A 64 13.88 10.18 -9.99
C GLN A 64 13.47 8.70 -10.01
N LEU A 65 12.56 8.28 -9.12
CA LEU A 65 12.06 6.90 -9.07
C LEU A 65 11.41 6.48 -10.39
N ARG A 66 10.61 7.37 -11.00
CA ARG A 66 9.95 7.10 -12.28
C ARG A 66 10.96 6.81 -13.39
N GLN A 67 12.14 7.40 -13.37
CA GLN A 67 13.16 7.18 -14.42
C GLN A 67 13.86 5.82 -14.31
N LEU A 68 13.73 5.12 -13.18
CA LEU A 68 14.36 3.82 -12.94
C LEU A 68 13.46 2.70 -13.46
N GLU A 69 13.53 2.44 -14.76
CA GLU A 69 12.78 1.35 -15.42
C GLU A 69 13.58 0.04 -15.49
N PHE A 70 12.89 -1.08 -15.33
CA PHE A 70 13.46 -2.43 -15.29
C PHE A 70 12.64 -3.40 -16.15
N PRO A 71 13.25 -4.50 -16.63
CA PRO A 71 12.58 -5.45 -17.52
C PRO A 71 11.61 -6.41 -16.81
N GLU A 72 11.67 -6.51 -15.48
CA GLU A 72 10.91 -7.48 -14.68
C GLU A 72 10.55 -6.91 -13.32
N ILE A 73 9.51 -7.45 -12.69
CA ILE A 73 9.08 -7.11 -11.33
C ILE A 73 9.80 -8.00 -10.32
N GLY A 74 10.33 -7.40 -9.25
CA GLY A 74 11.01 -8.12 -8.17
C GLY A 74 11.96 -7.24 -7.36
N ALA A 75 12.71 -7.85 -6.45
CA ALA A 75 13.71 -7.15 -5.65
C ALA A 75 15.06 -7.07 -6.36
N LEU A 76 15.72 -5.92 -6.17
CA LEU A 76 17.06 -5.67 -6.67
C LEU A 76 18.07 -6.58 -5.95
N GLY A 77 18.91 -7.25 -6.73
CA GLY A 77 20.02 -8.04 -6.24
C GLY A 77 21.35 -7.35 -6.53
N LEU A 78 22.29 -7.50 -5.59
CA LEU A 78 23.66 -7.05 -5.76
C LEU A 78 24.35 -7.79 -6.92
N PRO A 79 25.38 -7.19 -7.52
CA PRO A 79 26.27 -7.86 -8.46
C PRO A 79 26.77 -9.21 -7.95
N LYS A 80 26.86 -10.21 -8.83
CA LYS A 80 27.31 -11.57 -8.47
C LYS A 80 28.09 -12.21 -9.61
N GLY A 81 29.24 -12.79 -9.28
CA GLY A 81 30.12 -13.44 -10.25
C GLY A 81 30.61 -12.44 -11.30
N ASP A 82 30.43 -12.78 -12.57
CA ASP A 82 30.85 -11.93 -13.69
C ASP A 82 29.86 -10.79 -14.01
N ASP A 83 28.62 -10.84 -13.49
CA ASP A 83 27.64 -9.78 -13.69
C ASP A 83 27.79 -8.69 -12.63
N GLN A 84 28.44 -7.59 -13.03
CA GLN A 84 28.74 -6.44 -12.19
C GLN A 84 27.55 -5.46 -12.02
N ASN A 85 26.37 -5.77 -12.59
CA ASN A 85 25.23 -4.86 -12.56
C ASN A 85 24.23 -5.17 -11.44
N ILE A 86 23.66 -4.12 -10.87
CA ILE A 86 22.44 -4.19 -10.06
C ILE A 86 21.27 -4.50 -11.01
N ARG A 87 20.56 -5.59 -10.75
CA ARG A 87 19.40 -6.04 -11.55
C ARG A 87 18.37 -6.68 -10.65
N VAL A 88 17.15 -6.86 -11.16
CA VAL A 88 16.13 -7.66 -10.49
C VAL A 88 16.59 -9.12 -10.48
N ARG A 89 16.65 -9.74 -9.30
CA ARG A 89 17.14 -11.13 -9.12
C ARG A 89 16.32 -11.98 -8.15
N HIS A 90 15.45 -11.34 -7.38
CA HIS A 90 14.76 -11.95 -6.25
C HIS A 90 13.28 -11.60 -6.28
N ARG A 91 12.50 -12.37 -5.51
CA ARG A 91 11.08 -12.04 -5.28
C ARG A 91 10.94 -10.63 -4.71
N PRO A 92 9.90 -9.87 -5.10
CA PRO A 92 9.56 -8.66 -4.38
C PRO A 92 9.19 -9.05 -2.94
N LEU A 93 9.54 -8.18 -1.99
CA LEU A 93 9.20 -8.37 -0.57
C LEU A 93 8.24 -7.27 -0.15
N CYS A 94 7.21 -7.65 0.59
CA CYS A 94 6.34 -6.75 1.34
C CYS A 94 6.14 -7.30 2.75
N ILE A 95 5.69 -6.42 3.65
CA ILE A 95 5.45 -6.77 5.06
C ILE A 95 4.52 -7.98 5.20
N GLU A 96 3.52 -8.11 4.33
CA GLU A 96 2.58 -9.22 4.36
C GLU A 96 3.25 -10.58 4.19
N ILE A 97 4.26 -10.70 3.31
CA ILE A 97 5.03 -11.95 3.16
C ILE A 97 5.75 -12.30 4.45
N LEU A 98 6.26 -11.32 5.20
CA LEU A 98 6.93 -11.55 6.47
C LEU A 98 5.93 -12.00 7.55
N LEU A 99 4.79 -11.32 7.66
CA LEU A 99 3.73 -11.66 8.62
C LEU A 99 3.22 -13.08 8.40
N GLN A 100 2.91 -13.44 7.14
CA GLN A 100 2.46 -14.78 6.81
C GLN A 100 3.53 -15.86 7.05
N GLU A 101 4.81 -15.56 6.84
CA GLU A 101 5.89 -16.51 7.16
C GLU A 101 6.00 -16.71 8.68
N HIS A 102 5.89 -15.64 9.47
CA HIS A 102 5.89 -15.69 10.93
C HIS A 102 4.69 -16.47 11.49
N GLU A 103 3.52 -16.31 10.89
CA GLU A 103 2.30 -17.05 11.23
C GLU A 103 2.28 -18.50 10.68
N GLY A 104 3.27 -18.89 9.87
CA GLY A 104 3.34 -20.24 9.30
C GLY A 104 2.35 -20.48 8.15
N LEU A 105 1.87 -19.45 7.46
CA LEU A 105 0.89 -19.55 6.37
C LEU A 105 1.51 -19.94 5.02
N ALA A 106 2.82 -20.14 4.98
CA ALA A 106 3.62 -20.58 3.83
C ALA A 106 3.48 -19.69 2.57
N PRO A 107 3.75 -18.37 2.67
CA PRO A 107 3.66 -17.44 1.53
C PRO A 107 4.67 -17.77 0.41
N ALA A 108 5.73 -18.53 0.72
CA ALA A 108 6.71 -19.01 -0.25
C ALA A 108 6.13 -19.89 -1.37
N LEU A 109 4.90 -20.43 -1.21
CA LEU A 109 4.20 -21.18 -2.27
C LEU A 109 3.91 -20.32 -3.51
N LYS A 110 3.55 -19.04 -3.31
CA LYS A 110 3.28 -18.08 -4.39
C LYS A 110 4.45 -17.14 -4.63
N PHE A 111 5.30 -16.92 -3.62
CA PHE A 111 6.52 -16.12 -3.72
C PHE A 111 7.79 -16.93 -3.44
N PRO A 112 8.23 -17.87 -4.29
CA PRO A 112 9.51 -18.55 -4.10
C PRO A 112 10.69 -17.58 -4.13
N LYS A 113 11.80 -17.91 -3.44
CA LYS A 113 12.95 -17.01 -3.21
C LYS A 113 13.61 -16.45 -4.50
N HIS A 114 13.54 -17.20 -5.59
CA HIS A 114 14.21 -16.90 -6.86
C HIS A 114 13.21 -16.60 -8.00
N THR A 115 12.01 -16.14 -7.64
CA THR A 115 10.97 -15.80 -8.61
C THR A 115 10.96 -14.31 -8.88
N THR A 116 10.79 -13.94 -10.14
CA THR A 116 10.44 -12.59 -10.60
C THR A 116 9.12 -12.69 -11.36
N PHE A 117 8.45 -11.57 -11.58
CA PHE A 117 7.21 -11.53 -12.37
C PHE A 117 7.45 -10.80 -13.69
N LYS A 118 6.85 -11.30 -14.77
CA LYS A 118 7.03 -10.74 -16.12
C LYS A 118 5.91 -9.80 -16.51
N THR A 119 4.76 -9.90 -15.86
CA THR A 119 3.63 -9.03 -16.12
C THR A 119 3.00 -8.47 -14.85
N SER A 120 2.33 -7.32 -15.01
CA SER A 120 1.56 -6.65 -13.97
C SER A 120 0.45 -7.54 -13.42
N LYS A 121 -0.22 -8.30 -14.30
CA LYS A 121 -1.27 -9.25 -13.95
C LYS A 121 -0.75 -10.41 -13.11
N GLU A 122 0.40 -11.00 -13.46
CA GLU A 122 1.01 -12.08 -12.67
C GLU A 122 1.36 -11.62 -11.24
N TYR A 123 1.91 -10.41 -11.12
CA TYR A 123 2.27 -9.85 -9.82
C TYR A 123 1.05 -9.51 -8.97
N ALA A 124 0.03 -8.87 -9.56
CA ALA A 124 -1.22 -8.58 -8.86
C ALA A 124 -1.94 -9.86 -8.40
N ASP A 125 -1.90 -10.93 -9.21
CA ASP A 125 -2.47 -12.24 -8.85
C ASP A 125 -1.76 -12.84 -7.63
N ALA A 126 -0.43 -12.69 -7.59
CA ALA A 126 0.35 -13.13 -6.44
C ALA A 126 0.01 -12.35 -5.16
N LEU A 127 -0.18 -11.03 -5.24
CA LEU A 127 -0.60 -10.23 -4.10
C LEU A 127 -2.03 -10.57 -3.63
N LEU A 128 -2.98 -10.73 -4.56
CA LEU A 128 -4.35 -11.13 -4.24
C LEU A 128 -4.39 -12.52 -3.59
N TRP A 129 -3.53 -13.43 -4.05
CA TRP A 129 -3.35 -14.73 -3.41
C TRP A 129 -2.88 -14.62 -1.96
N LEU A 130 -2.07 -13.61 -1.57
CA LEU A 130 -1.73 -13.41 -0.16
C LEU A 130 -2.98 -13.10 0.67
N GLY A 131 -3.85 -12.22 0.18
CA GLY A 131 -5.12 -11.93 0.85
C GLY A 131 -6.01 -13.16 0.99
N ASP A 132 -6.13 -13.96 -0.07
CA ASP A 132 -6.85 -15.22 -0.01
C ASP A 132 -6.18 -16.22 0.96
N ASN A 133 -4.85 -16.29 0.99
CA ASN A 133 -4.10 -17.16 1.89
C ASN A 133 -4.31 -16.77 3.36
N LEU A 134 -4.31 -15.48 3.67
CA LEU A 134 -4.64 -14.94 4.99
C LEU A 134 -6.09 -15.26 5.37
N LEU A 135 -7.05 -15.04 4.48
CA LEU A 135 -8.47 -15.36 4.74
C LEU A 135 -8.69 -16.86 4.98
N HIS A 136 -8.00 -17.71 4.23
CA HIS A 136 -8.16 -19.16 4.35
C HIS A 136 -7.48 -19.75 5.59
N LYS A 137 -6.25 -19.31 5.89
CA LYS A 137 -5.38 -19.96 6.89
C LYS A 137 -5.15 -19.13 8.14
N GLY A 138 -5.32 -17.81 8.07
CA GLY A 138 -5.15 -16.91 9.21
C GLY A 138 -6.21 -17.18 10.27
N LYS A 139 -5.82 -17.10 11.54
CA LYS A 139 -6.70 -17.42 12.67
C LYS A 139 -7.69 -16.31 12.99
N ASN A 140 -7.30 -15.06 12.73
CA ASN A 140 -8.14 -13.89 12.93
C ASN A 140 -8.56 -13.31 11.57
N SER A 141 -9.81 -13.51 11.17
CA SER A 141 -10.36 -12.98 9.91
C SER A 141 -11.38 -11.88 10.14
N MET A 142 -11.58 -11.42 11.39
CA MET A 142 -12.59 -10.41 11.77
C MET A 142 -14.01 -10.76 11.29
N ILE A 143 -14.30 -12.05 11.09
CA ILE A 143 -15.57 -12.52 10.54
C ILE A 143 -16.71 -12.37 11.57
N ASP A 144 -16.42 -12.39 12.85
CA ASP A 144 -17.36 -12.08 13.93
C ASP A 144 -17.98 -10.68 13.83
N THR A 145 -17.17 -9.68 13.44
CA THR A 145 -17.60 -8.28 13.33
C THR A 145 -18.07 -7.93 11.92
N ARG A 146 -17.52 -8.58 10.90
CA ARG A 146 -17.74 -8.25 9.49
C ARG A 146 -18.62 -9.25 8.74
N GLY A 147 -18.80 -10.46 9.25
CA GLY A 147 -19.67 -11.51 8.69
C GLY A 147 -19.30 -11.93 7.27
N GLU A 148 -20.33 -12.33 6.51
CA GLU A 148 -20.21 -12.73 5.10
C GLU A 148 -19.66 -11.63 4.18
N ARG A 149 -19.72 -10.37 4.63
CA ARG A 149 -19.24 -9.21 3.86
C ARG A 149 -17.73 -9.23 3.65
N VAL A 150 -16.97 -9.97 4.47
CA VAL A 150 -15.53 -10.21 4.25
C VAL A 150 -15.31 -11.01 2.98
N LEU A 151 -16.06 -12.09 2.80
CA LEU A 151 -15.95 -12.95 1.62
C LEU A 151 -16.35 -12.20 0.35
N TYR A 152 -17.43 -11.41 0.45
CA TYR A 152 -17.91 -10.56 -0.64
C TYR A 152 -16.83 -9.53 -1.04
N ALA A 153 -16.29 -8.80 -0.07
CA ALA A 153 -15.25 -7.80 -0.32
C ALA A 153 -14.00 -8.41 -0.95
N SER A 154 -13.47 -9.52 -0.39
CA SER A 154 -12.29 -10.19 -0.93
C SER A 154 -12.50 -10.63 -2.39
N HIS A 155 -13.63 -11.28 -2.68
CA HIS A 155 -13.96 -11.75 -4.02
C HIS A 155 -14.07 -10.60 -5.02
N HIS A 156 -14.84 -9.57 -4.67
CA HIS A 156 -15.10 -8.47 -5.60
C HIS A 156 -13.92 -7.49 -5.71
N PHE A 157 -13.06 -7.38 -4.70
CA PHE A 157 -11.79 -6.68 -4.79
C PHE A 157 -10.87 -7.36 -5.80
N THR A 158 -10.69 -8.69 -5.72
CA THR A 158 -9.93 -9.48 -6.69
C THR A 158 -10.43 -9.25 -8.11
N ARG A 159 -11.75 -9.33 -8.33
CA ARG A 159 -12.36 -9.07 -9.64
C ARG A 159 -12.12 -7.64 -10.11
N PHE A 160 -12.32 -6.65 -9.25
CA PHE A 160 -12.09 -5.25 -9.59
C PHE A 160 -10.64 -5.00 -10.02
N VAL A 161 -9.66 -5.53 -9.28
CA VAL A 161 -8.24 -5.37 -9.62
C VAL A 161 -7.94 -5.98 -10.99
N MET A 162 -8.38 -7.22 -11.21
CA MET A 162 -8.06 -8.00 -12.41
C MET A 162 -8.80 -7.58 -13.67
N GLU A 163 -10.05 -7.14 -13.52
CA GLU A 163 -10.95 -6.87 -14.65
C GLU A 163 -11.05 -5.38 -14.97
N SER A 164 -10.63 -4.48 -14.08
CA SER A 164 -10.90 -3.04 -14.24
C SER A 164 -9.74 -2.12 -13.85
N TRP A 165 -9.01 -2.39 -12.76
CA TRP A 165 -7.98 -1.47 -12.27
C TRP A 165 -6.63 -1.61 -12.97
N LEU A 166 -6.22 -2.85 -13.27
CA LEU A 166 -5.01 -3.08 -14.06
C LEU A 166 -5.22 -2.58 -15.49
N ASP A 167 -4.23 -1.86 -16.02
CA ASP A 167 -4.20 -1.39 -17.39
C ASP A 167 -3.59 -2.49 -18.28
N PRO A 168 -4.37 -3.14 -19.16
CA PRO A 168 -3.86 -4.18 -20.03
C PRO A 168 -2.79 -3.67 -21.00
N ALA A 169 -2.78 -2.38 -21.33
CA ALA A 169 -1.76 -1.79 -22.20
C ALA A 169 -0.40 -1.67 -21.50
N GLN A 170 -0.37 -1.73 -20.16
CA GLN A 170 0.84 -1.68 -19.34
C GLN A 170 1.16 -3.03 -18.67
N ASP A 171 0.59 -4.15 -19.17
CA ASP A 171 0.79 -5.46 -18.55
C ASP A 171 2.25 -5.91 -18.62
N CYS A 172 2.95 -5.62 -19.72
CA CYS A 172 4.37 -5.91 -19.90
C CYS A 172 5.30 -4.74 -19.50
N GLY A 173 4.79 -3.78 -18.73
CA GLY A 173 5.54 -2.63 -18.22
C GLY A 173 5.05 -1.27 -18.75
N PRO A 174 5.76 -0.18 -18.39
CA PRO A 174 7.06 -0.18 -17.70
C PRO A 174 6.96 -0.64 -16.23
N PHE A 175 8.05 -1.22 -15.74
CA PHE A 175 8.21 -1.58 -14.32
C PHE A 175 9.23 -0.65 -13.68
N VAL A 176 8.89 -0.09 -12.51
CA VAL A 176 9.66 0.98 -11.87
C VAL A 176 10.03 0.63 -10.44
N LEU A 177 11.14 1.17 -9.95
CA LEU A 177 11.51 1.05 -8.54
C LEU A 177 10.53 1.84 -7.67
N VAL A 178 9.96 1.18 -6.66
CA VAL A 178 9.21 1.83 -5.59
C VAL A 178 9.88 1.59 -4.24
N HIS A 179 9.69 2.53 -3.31
CA HIS A 179 10.27 2.46 -1.98
C HIS A 179 9.67 1.36 -1.10
N GLY A 180 8.38 1.04 -1.28
CA GLY A 180 7.65 0.04 -0.50
C GLY A 180 7.10 0.56 0.84
N ASP A 181 7.82 1.44 1.52
CA ASP A 181 7.34 2.13 2.75
C ASP A 181 7.78 3.59 2.82
N LEU A 182 7.33 4.43 1.87
CA LEU A 182 7.71 5.85 1.84
C LEU A 182 6.93 6.65 2.89
N GLY A 183 7.00 6.25 4.16
CA GLY A 183 6.34 6.88 5.29
C GLY A 183 7.01 8.20 5.71
N ILE A 184 6.27 9.02 6.47
CA ILE A 184 6.77 10.29 7.02
C ILE A 184 8.05 10.10 7.85
N GLN A 185 8.13 8.97 8.57
CA GLN A 185 9.27 8.59 9.40
C GLN A 185 10.54 8.27 8.61
N ASN A 186 10.39 7.94 7.32
CA ASN A 186 11.48 7.54 6.43
C ASN A 186 12.00 8.69 5.56
N LEU A 187 11.52 9.91 5.81
CA LEU A 187 11.96 11.13 5.13
C LEU A 187 12.60 12.08 6.15
N LEU A 188 13.87 12.40 5.95
CA LEU A 188 14.60 13.35 6.77
C LEU A 188 14.73 14.70 6.08
N TRP A 189 14.54 15.77 6.86
CA TRP A 189 14.48 17.14 6.41
C TRP A 189 15.39 18.02 7.26
N ASP A 190 15.93 19.09 6.69
CA ASP A 190 16.59 20.15 7.45
C ASP A 190 15.58 21.20 7.96
N ASP A 191 16.07 22.20 8.69
CA ASP A 191 15.23 23.28 9.25
C ASP A 191 14.62 24.19 8.17
N ASP A 192 15.15 24.16 6.94
CA ASP A 192 14.67 24.90 5.77
C ASP A 192 13.72 24.05 4.89
N LEU A 193 13.31 22.88 5.37
CA LEU A 193 12.45 21.91 4.67
C LEU A 193 13.06 21.38 3.35
N ASN A 194 14.38 21.31 3.24
CA ASN A 194 15.01 20.50 2.20
C ASN A 194 15.04 19.04 2.64
N LEU A 195 14.66 18.16 1.73
CA LEU A 195 14.79 16.72 1.95
C LEU A 195 16.27 16.33 1.87
N VAL A 196 16.83 15.84 2.97
CA VAL A 196 18.25 15.48 3.09
C VAL A 196 18.50 13.98 2.97
N ALA A 197 17.50 13.14 3.27
CA ALA A 197 17.59 11.69 3.04
C ALA A 197 16.22 11.01 2.93
N VAL A 198 16.22 9.90 2.18
CA VAL A 198 15.17 8.88 2.19
C VAL A 198 15.78 7.61 2.79
N LEU A 199 15.21 7.15 3.91
CA LEU A 199 15.69 6.03 4.70
C LEU A 199 14.84 4.78 4.49
N ASP A 200 15.32 3.65 4.99
CA ASP A 200 14.55 2.41 5.15
C ASP A 200 14.02 1.79 3.84
N TRP A 201 14.95 1.52 2.92
CA TRP A 201 14.67 0.90 1.62
C TRP A 201 14.43 -0.62 1.69
N GLU A 202 14.16 -1.19 2.88
CA GLU A 202 14.07 -2.64 3.07
C GLU A 202 12.92 -3.30 2.30
N TRP A 203 11.84 -2.55 2.07
CA TRP A 203 10.67 -2.98 1.29
C TRP A 203 10.72 -2.53 -0.18
N SER A 204 11.85 -1.94 -0.61
CA SER A 204 11.97 -1.46 -1.98
C SER A 204 11.95 -2.61 -2.97
N SER A 205 11.22 -2.43 -4.07
CA SER A 205 11.05 -3.44 -5.11
C SER A 205 10.67 -2.77 -6.42
N VAL A 206 11.00 -3.44 -7.52
CA VAL A 206 10.49 -3.07 -8.83
C VAL A 206 9.06 -3.59 -8.96
N MET A 207 8.13 -2.71 -9.31
CA MET A 207 6.69 -2.99 -9.40
C MET A 207 6.09 -2.41 -10.68
N PRO A 208 4.86 -2.81 -11.08
CA PRO A 208 4.14 -2.15 -12.16
C PRO A 208 4.00 -0.65 -11.95
N LEU A 209 4.02 0.14 -13.02
CA LEU A 209 3.88 1.59 -12.95
C LEU A 209 2.63 2.04 -12.17
N GLN A 210 1.55 1.25 -12.18
CA GLN A 210 0.34 1.53 -11.38
C GLN A 210 0.57 1.56 -9.85
N PHE A 211 1.68 1.00 -9.36
CA PHE A 211 2.06 1.03 -7.95
C PHE A 211 2.85 2.28 -7.56
N LEU A 212 3.33 3.08 -8.53
CA LEU A 212 3.99 4.36 -8.26
C LEU A 212 2.94 5.45 -8.00
N VAL A 213 2.31 5.38 -6.83
CA VAL A 213 1.25 6.28 -6.37
C VAL A 213 1.77 7.29 -5.35
N PRO A 214 1.10 8.44 -5.18
CA PRO A 214 1.39 9.37 -4.08
C PRO A 214 1.24 8.69 -2.70
N PRO A 215 1.96 9.18 -1.67
CA PRO A 215 1.94 8.54 -0.35
C PRO A 215 0.57 8.67 0.32
N PRO A 216 0.06 7.62 1.01
CA PRO A 216 -1.26 7.65 1.63
C PRO A 216 -1.41 8.71 2.74
N TRP A 217 -0.30 9.19 3.30
CA TRP A 217 -0.27 10.22 4.34
C TRP A 217 -0.19 11.66 3.79
N LEU A 218 -0.31 11.86 2.46
CA LEU A 218 -0.13 13.18 1.81
C LEU A 218 -1.01 14.28 2.42
N ASP A 219 -2.21 13.93 2.89
CA ASP A 219 -3.14 14.83 3.56
C ASP A 219 -3.09 14.82 5.09
N GLY A 220 -2.11 14.13 5.66
CA GLY A 220 -1.86 14.05 7.09
C GLY A 220 -2.72 13.00 7.80
N GLN A 221 -3.51 12.24 7.04
CA GLN A 221 -4.47 11.31 7.57
C GLN A 221 -3.97 9.85 7.50
N THR A 222 -4.61 8.99 8.28
CA THR A 222 -4.40 7.54 8.22
C THR A 222 -5.09 6.94 6.98
N ILE A 223 -4.74 5.70 6.63
CA ILE A 223 -5.42 4.97 5.55
C ILE A 223 -6.92 4.80 5.86
N ASP A 224 -7.29 4.57 7.13
CA ASP A 224 -8.70 4.46 7.54
C ASP A 224 -9.48 5.77 7.32
N ALA A 225 -8.85 6.90 7.58
CA ALA A 225 -9.42 8.21 7.28
C ALA A 225 -9.47 8.45 5.76
N LEU A 226 -8.45 8.03 5.00
CA LEU A 226 -8.44 8.09 3.54
C LEU A 226 -9.58 7.28 2.90
N CYS A 227 -9.95 6.13 3.47
CA CYS A 227 -11.12 5.33 3.08
C CYS A 227 -12.46 6.10 3.15
N HIS A 228 -12.50 7.26 3.82
CA HIS A 228 -13.70 8.10 3.91
C HIS A 228 -13.47 9.52 3.37
N GLY A 229 -12.21 9.91 3.16
CA GLY A 229 -11.76 11.26 2.83
C GLY A 229 -11.16 11.42 1.43
N GLN A 230 -11.44 10.51 0.47
CA GLN A 230 -10.74 10.46 -0.82
C GLN A 230 -10.76 11.78 -1.61
N ARG A 231 -11.83 12.57 -1.49
CA ARG A 231 -11.94 13.85 -2.21
C ARG A 231 -10.89 14.85 -1.76
N LEU A 232 -10.65 14.94 -0.44
CA LEU A 232 -9.65 15.83 0.13
C LEU A 232 -8.25 15.35 -0.28
N TYR A 233 -7.98 14.06 -0.11
CA TYR A 233 -6.73 13.46 -0.57
C TYR A 233 -6.47 13.69 -2.06
N ASN A 234 -7.45 13.42 -2.93
CA ASN A 234 -7.30 13.61 -4.39
C ASN A 234 -7.07 15.08 -4.76
N SER A 235 -7.64 16.04 -4.02
CA SER A 235 -7.33 17.46 -4.22
C SER A 235 -5.85 17.77 -3.97
N GLN A 236 -5.25 17.09 -2.98
CA GLN A 236 -3.85 17.23 -2.61
C GLN A 236 -2.92 16.51 -3.60
N VAL A 237 -3.36 15.35 -4.10
CA VAL A 237 -2.71 14.66 -5.21
C VAL A 237 -2.68 15.53 -6.47
N ALA A 238 -3.77 16.26 -6.78
CA ALA A 238 -3.80 17.16 -7.92
C ALA A 238 -2.74 18.27 -7.79
N ILE A 239 -2.61 18.88 -6.61
CA ILE A 239 -1.58 19.90 -6.34
C ILE A 239 -0.17 19.30 -6.46
N LEU A 240 0.07 18.11 -5.90
CA LEU A 240 1.35 17.43 -6.04
C LEU A 240 1.66 17.10 -7.51
N CYS A 241 0.66 16.70 -8.29
CA CYS A 241 0.80 16.40 -9.71
C CYS A 241 1.20 17.66 -10.52
N ASP A 242 0.60 18.81 -10.22
CA ASP A 242 1.00 20.09 -10.81
C ASP A 242 2.44 20.45 -10.43
N MET A 243 2.84 20.18 -9.19
CA MET A 243 4.22 20.37 -8.72
C MET A 243 5.21 19.44 -9.43
N VAL A 244 4.86 18.16 -9.65
CA VAL A 244 5.66 17.23 -10.46
C VAL A 244 5.85 17.78 -11.87
N ARG A 245 4.79 18.24 -12.53
CA ARG A 245 4.87 18.83 -13.87
C ARG A 245 5.79 20.05 -13.92
N TYR A 246 5.70 20.91 -12.90
CA TYR A 246 6.59 22.06 -12.77
C TYR A 246 8.05 21.63 -12.60
N GLN A 247 8.32 20.68 -11.71
CA GLN A 247 9.67 20.18 -11.44
C GLN A 247 10.27 19.44 -12.65
N GLU A 248 9.49 18.65 -13.39
CA GLU A 248 9.96 18.02 -14.63
C GLU A 248 10.45 19.07 -15.64
N LYS A 249 9.72 20.18 -15.78
CA LYS A 249 10.12 21.30 -16.64
C LYS A 249 11.38 22.00 -16.15
N VAL A 250 11.50 22.26 -14.84
CA VAL A 250 12.67 22.91 -14.23
C VAL A 250 13.93 22.05 -14.39
N LEU A 251 13.80 20.74 -14.20
CA LEU A 251 14.89 19.77 -14.35
C LEU A 251 15.21 19.44 -15.81
N GLY A 252 14.37 19.87 -16.75
CA GLY A 252 14.53 19.59 -18.18
C GLY A 252 14.36 18.11 -18.54
N CYS A 253 13.63 17.34 -17.73
CA CYS A 253 13.33 15.93 -18.01
C CYS A 253 11.96 15.77 -18.69
N SER A 254 11.71 14.58 -19.24
CA SER A 254 10.44 14.24 -19.87
C SER A 254 9.29 14.23 -18.85
N SER A 255 8.09 14.62 -19.27
CA SER A 255 6.88 14.68 -18.43
C SER A 255 6.26 13.30 -18.11
N LEU A 256 7.08 12.28 -17.88
CA LEU A 256 6.63 10.89 -17.76
C LEU A 256 5.72 10.68 -16.55
N LEU A 257 6.05 11.28 -15.41
CA LEU A 257 5.30 11.06 -14.18
C LEU A 257 4.05 11.92 -14.16
N SER A 258 4.16 13.21 -14.51
CA SER A 258 2.98 14.08 -14.47
C SER A 258 1.93 13.66 -15.50
N ASP A 259 2.30 13.18 -16.69
CA ASP A 259 1.32 12.69 -17.65
C ASP A 259 0.63 11.40 -17.16
N GLU A 260 1.35 10.51 -16.47
CA GLU A 260 0.77 9.32 -15.85
C GLU A 260 -0.19 9.66 -14.71
N TRP A 261 0.24 10.51 -13.79
CA TRP A 261 -0.59 10.91 -12.64
C TRP A 261 -1.79 11.77 -13.04
N VAL A 262 -1.67 12.63 -14.06
CA VAL A 262 -2.82 13.40 -14.59
C VAL A 262 -3.94 12.48 -15.08
N ARG A 263 -3.62 11.38 -15.75
CA ARG A 263 -4.63 10.41 -16.25
C ARG A 263 -5.38 9.69 -15.13
N ARG A 264 -4.83 9.70 -13.92
CA ARG A 264 -5.28 8.89 -12.78
C ARG A 264 -5.72 9.71 -11.56
N LYS A 265 -5.60 11.05 -11.60
CA LYS A 265 -5.84 11.91 -10.43
C LYS A 265 -7.28 11.96 -9.93
N ASP A 266 -8.25 11.65 -10.79
CA ASP A 266 -9.68 11.74 -10.45
C ASP A 266 -10.17 10.55 -9.61
N TRP A 267 -9.32 9.54 -9.41
CA TRP A 267 -9.63 8.35 -8.65
C TRP A 267 -8.51 8.00 -7.66
N CYS A 268 -8.87 7.52 -6.47
CA CYS A 268 -7.89 7.24 -5.42
C CYS A 268 -7.16 5.90 -5.63
N HIS A 269 -6.22 5.85 -6.58
CA HIS A 269 -5.43 4.64 -6.85
C HIS A 269 -4.59 4.20 -5.65
N THR A 270 -4.18 5.13 -4.78
CA THR A 270 -3.42 4.83 -3.57
C THR A 270 -4.11 3.81 -2.68
N LEU A 271 -5.44 3.87 -2.51
CA LEU A 271 -6.17 2.91 -1.68
C LEU A 271 -6.10 1.47 -2.23
N VAL A 272 -6.11 1.29 -3.54
CA VAL A 272 -5.97 -0.04 -4.15
C VAL A 272 -4.58 -0.60 -3.93
N VAL A 273 -3.55 0.23 -4.13
CA VAL A 273 -2.16 -0.17 -3.89
C VAL A 273 -1.94 -0.53 -2.41
N CYS A 274 -2.48 0.27 -1.49
CA CYS A 274 -2.45 -0.06 -0.06
C CYS A 274 -3.11 -1.41 0.23
N ALA A 275 -4.32 -1.67 -0.28
CA ALA A 275 -5.02 -2.95 -0.08
C ALA A 275 -4.33 -4.15 -0.76
N LEU A 276 -3.65 -3.95 -1.89
CA LEU A 276 -2.86 -5.00 -2.55
C LEU A 276 -1.60 -5.37 -1.77
N LEU A 277 -0.91 -4.37 -1.19
CA LEU A 277 0.31 -4.59 -0.42
C LEU A 277 0.03 -5.04 1.03
N ARG A 278 -1.16 -4.73 1.54
CA ARG A 278 -1.62 -4.96 2.92
C ARG A 278 -3.09 -5.42 2.91
N PRO A 279 -3.34 -6.75 2.84
CA PRO A 279 -4.67 -7.32 2.69
C PRO A 279 -5.67 -6.95 3.79
N GLU A 280 -5.21 -6.53 4.96
CA GLU A 280 -6.08 -6.08 6.06
C GLU A 280 -6.99 -4.90 5.66
N TYR A 281 -6.55 -4.06 4.71
CA TYR A 281 -7.33 -2.93 4.22
C TYR A 281 -8.36 -3.30 3.15
N VAL A 282 -8.34 -4.52 2.61
CA VAL A 282 -9.23 -4.92 1.50
C VAL A 282 -10.70 -4.69 1.84
N PHE A 283 -11.11 -5.05 3.06
CA PHE A 283 -12.49 -4.88 3.49
C PHE A 283 -12.92 -3.41 3.49
N ASP A 284 -12.15 -2.54 4.16
CA ASP A 284 -12.50 -1.13 4.33
C ASP A 284 -12.40 -0.37 3.01
N VAL A 285 -11.37 -0.65 2.21
CA VAL A 285 -11.22 -0.09 0.85
C VAL A 285 -12.35 -0.53 -0.06
N TYR A 286 -12.76 -1.80 0.01
CA TYR A 286 -13.87 -2.27 -0.80
C TYR A 286 -15.17 -1.56 -0.43
N TRP A 287 -15.57 -1.60 0.84
CA TRP A 287 -16.88 -1.11 1.27
C TRP A 287 -16.99 0.41 1.32
N SER A 288 -15.89 1.12 1.52
CA SER A 288 -15.87 2.58 1.69
C SER A 288 -15.42 3.32 0.42
N PHE A 289 -15.00 2.60 -0.62
CA PHE A 289 -14.53 3.22 -1.86
C PHE A 289 -14.95 2.46 -3.12
N ILE A 290 -14.45 1.23 -3.32
CA ILE A 290 -14.66 0.51 -4.59
C ILE A 290 -16.13 0.17 -4.82
N ASN A 291 -16.85 -0.23 -3.77
CA ASN A 291 -18.24 -0.63 -3.90
C ASN A 291 -19.15 0.52 -4.36
N TYR A 292 -18.81 1.78 -4.06
CA TYR A 292 -19.54 2.92 -4.62
C TYR A 292 -19.39 3.03 -6.13
N ALA A 293 -18.22 2.69 -6.68
CA ALA A 293 -18.03 2.62 -8.13
C ALA A 293 -18.79 1.45 -8.75
N VAL A 294 -18.81 0.30 -8.07
CA VAL A 294 -19.55 -0.90 -8.52
C VAL A 294 -21.07 -0.68 -8.52
N VAL A 295 -21.61 -0.07 -7.46
CA VAL A 295 -23.04 0.26 -7.34
C VAL A 295 -23.40 1.48 -8.21
N GLY A 296 -22.43 2.33 -8.54
CA GLY A 296 -22.57 3.49 -9.41
C GLY A 296 -22.91 4.81 -8.71
N PHE A 297 -22.94 4.84 -7.38
CA PHE A 297 -23.07 6.09 -6.61
C PHE A 297 -22.53 5.95 -5.17
N GLN A 298 -22.05 7.07 -4.62
CA GLN A 298 -21.76 7.23 -3.20
C GLN A 298 -23.01 7.80 -2.51
N PRO A 299 -23.54 7.17 -1.45
CA PRO A 299 -24.73 7.67 -0.76
C PRO A 299 -24.39 8.94 0.04
N LEU A 300 -25.08 10.05 -0.25
CA LEU A 300 -24.90 11.35 0.42
C LEU A 300 -26.11 11.77 1.27
N THR A 301 -27.26 11.14 1.06
CA THR A 301 -28.49 11.38 1.83
C THR A 301 -28.94 10.13 2.57
N SER A 302 -29.79 10.30 3.60
CA SER A 302 -30.36 9.16 4.34
C SER A 302 -31.18 8.23 3.45
N GLU A 303 -31.86 8.76 2.42
CA GLU A 303 -32.61 7.95 1.44
C GLU A 303 -31.67 7.14 0.54
N GLN A 304 -30.62 7.78 0.01
CA GLN A 304 -29.59 7.10 -0.77
C GLN A 304 -28.87 6.04 0.06
N MET A 305 -28.66 6.28 1.35
CA MET A 305 -28.07 5.32 2.28
C MET A 305 -28.97 4.09 2.46
N LYS A 306 -30.29 4.26 2.59
CA LYS A 306 -31.23 3.13 2.63
C LYS A 306 -31.19 2.33 1.34
N LYS A 307 -31.29 3.00 0.19
CA LYS A 307 -31.19 2.37 -1.13
C LYS A 307 -29.87 1.62 -1.33
N TYR A 308 -28.76 2.22 -0.94
CA TYR A 308 -27.44 1.59 -0.99
C TYR A 308 -27.41 0.31 -0.14
N LYS A 309 -27.88 0.39 1.11
CA LYS A 309 -27.95 -0.78 2.01
C LYS A 309 -28.83 -1.89 1.44
N GLU A 310 -29.98 -1.57 0.85
CA GLU A 310 -30.87 -2.54 0.21
C GLU A 310 -30.16 -3.26 -0.95
N ILE A 311 -29.55 -2.51 -1.86
CA ILE A 311 -28.80 -3.05 -3.01
C ILE A 311 -27.67 -3.96 -2.52
N THR A 312 -26.83 -3.48 -1.60
CA THR A 312 -25.67 -4.25 -1.15
C THR A 312 -26.09 -5.49 -0.36
N SER A 313 -27.18 -5.42 0.41
CA SER A 313 -27.68 -6.59 1.16
C SER A 313 -28.20 -7.67 0.20
N GLN A 314 -28.92 -7.28 -0.86
CA GLN A 314 -29.36 -8.21 -1.90
C GLN A 314 -28.19 -8.84 -2.64
N GLN A 315 -27.18 -8.05 -3.00
CA GLN A 315 -25.97 -8.53 -3.68
C GLN A 315 -25.19 -9.54 -2.82
N VAL A 316 -25.04 -9.24 -1.52
CA VAL A 316 -24.38 -10.14 -0.57
C VAL A 316 -25.19 -11.42 -0.37
N ALA A 317 -26.53 -11.32 -0.24
CA ALA A 317 -27.39 -12.50 -0.12
C ALA A 317 -27.28 -13.42 -1.34
N LEU A 318 -27.35 -12.86 -2.56
CA LEU A 318 -27.16 -13.60 -3.81
C LEU A 318 -25.75 -14.23 -3.89
N PHE A 319 -24.72 -13.48 -3.49
CA PHE A 319 -23.36 -14.00 -3.43
C PHE A 319 -23.25 -15.18 -2.45
N MET A 320 -23.96 -15.13 -1.33
CA MET A 320 -23.95 -16.19 -0.32
C MET A 320 -24.86 -17.38 -0.64
N GLU A 321 -25.60 -17.39 -1.75
CA GLU A 321 -26.39 -18.56 -2.16
C GLU A 321 -25.53 -19.81 -2.40
N ASN A 322 -24.25 -19.63 -2.74
CA ASN A 322 -23.29 -20.71 -2.93
C ASN A 322 -22.98 -21.44 -1.60
N ASP A 323 -23.31 -22.73 -1.52
CA ASP A 323 -23.14 -23.52 -0.30
C ASP A 323 -21.68 -23.65 0.16
N ASN A 324 -20.70 -23.65 -0.75
CA ASN A 324 -19.30 -23.67 -0.35
C ASN A 324 -18.89 -22.42 0.43
N ARG A 325 -19.49 -21.26 0.11
CA ARG A 325 -19.23 -20.00 0.84
C ARG A 325 -19.85 -20.02 2.23
N LYS A 326 -21.06 -20.58 2.37
CA LYS A 326 -21.71 -20.77 3.68
C LYS A 326 -20.89 -21.70 4.56
N VAL A 327 -20.45 -22.84 4.02
CA VAL A 327 -19.59 -23.80 4.72
C VAL A 327 -18.25 -23.14 5.12
N PHE A 328 -17.66 -22.36 4.23
CA PHE A 328 -16.44 -21.61 4.53
C PHE A 328 -16.65 -20.61 5.66
N LEU A 329 -17.74 -19.82 5.62
CA LEU A 329 -18.05 -18.84 6.65
C LEU A 329 -18.20 -19.49 8.03
N LEU A 330 -19.01 -20.55 8.12
CA LEU A 330 -19.21 -21.31 9.37
C LEU A 330 -17.89 -21.87 9.92
N ARG A 331 -17.01 -22.39 9.03
CA ARG A 331 -15.69 -22.87 9.43
C ARG A 331 -14.86 -21.74 10.06
N LYS A 332 -14.84 -20.57 9.42
CA LYS A 332 -14.09 -19.41 9.90
C LYS A 332 -14.64 -18.83 11.20
N GLU A 333 -15.96 -18.79 11.37
CA GLU A 333 -16.60 -18.38 12.62
C GLU A 333 -16.17 -19.27 13.79
N GLU A 334 -16.12 -20.58 13.57
CA GLU A 334 -15.66 -21.53 14.59
C GLU A 334 -14.16 -21.41 14.87
N GLU A 335 -13.31 -21.26 13.84
CA GLU A 335 -11.87 -20.99 13.99
C GLU A 335 -11.61 -19.74 14.84
N GLN A 336 -12.34 -18.64 14.56
CA GLN A 336 -12.24 -17.38 15.32
C GLN A 336 -12.68 -17.57 16.78
N ARG A 337 -13.78 -18.30 17.01
CA ARG A 337 -14.27 -18.59 18.36
C ARG A 337 -13.27 -19.42 19.18
N ILE A 338 -12.52 -20.32 18.54
CA ILE A 338 -11.45 -21.07 19.19
C ILE A 338 -10.27 -20.13 19.48
N TYR A 339 -9.86 -19.32 18.51
CA TYR A 339 -8.77 -18.35 18.66
C TYR A 339 -8.98 -17.41 19.86
N TYR A 340 -10.15 -16.80 19.99
CA TYR A 340 -10.43 -15.90 21.13
C TYR A 340 -10.40 -16.63 22.47
N LYS A 341 -10.83 -17.89 22.54
CA LYS A 341 -10.70 -18.70 23.77
C LYS A 341 -9.25 -19.00 24.12
N GLU A 342 -8.41 -19.27 23.12
CA GLU A 342 -6.97 -19.44 23.31
C GLU A 342 -6.31 -18.15 23.79
N GLU A 343 -6.69 -17.02 23.20
CA GLU A 343 -6.22 -15.68 23.58
C GLU A 343 -6.63 -15.31 25.01
N GLU A 344 -7.90 -15.53 25.37
CA GLU A 344 -8.43 -15.31 26.73
C GLU A 344 -7.71 -16.18 27.77
N CYS A 345 -7.39 -17.44 27.41
CA CYS A 345 -6.62 -18.33 28.28
C CYS A 345 -5.18 -17.84 28.48
N HIS A 346 -4.57 -17.24 27.45
CA HIS A 346 -3.18 -16.79 27.48
C HIS A 346 -3.00 -15.44 28.16
N PHE A 347 -3.86 -14.46 27.84
CA PHE A 347 -3.75 -13.08 28.33
C PHE A 347 -4.71 -12.76 29.50
N GLY A 348 -5.62 -13.68 29.84
CA GLY A 348 -6.74 -13.43 30.74
C GLY A 348 -7.95 -12.85 30.00
N ALA A 349 -9.09 -12.77 30.69
CA ALA A 349 -10.26 -12.08 30.15
C ALA A 349 -9.89 -10.65 29.77
N LEU A 350 -10.14 -10.27 28.51
CA LEU A 350 -10.15 -8.88 28.08
C LEU A 350 -11.30 -8.20 28.82
N VAL A 351 -11.02 -7.66 30.01
CA VAL A 351 -11.93 -6.77 30.70
C VAL A 351 -12.00 -5.50 29.86
N ASP A 352 -13.20 -5.19 29.34
CA ASP A 352 -13.49 -4.05 28.46
C ASP A 352 -12.62 -2.82 28.80
N CYS A 353 -11.69 -2.48 27.90
CA CYS A 353 -10.95 -1.22 27.92
C CYS A 353 -11.65 -0.19 27.02
#